data_AF-A0A3R6EP90-F1
#
_entry.id   AF-A0A3R6EP90-F1
#
_cell.length_a   1.000
_cell.length_b   1.000
_cell.length_c   1.000
_cell.angle_alpha   90.00
_cell.angle_beta   90.00
_cell.angle_gamma   90.00
#
_symmetry.space_group_name_H-M   'P 1'
#
loop_
_entity.id
_entity.type
_entity.pdbx_description
1 polymer ?
#
loop_
_entity_poly.entity_id
_entity_poly.type
_entity_poly.pdbx_seq_one_letter_code
_entity_poly.pdbx_strand_id
1 'polypeptide(L)'
;MKYDTRQIGIKFPDGLLVEKCKMTLDELTSRRLALGNKYREDMNDLATEYAVRNSKFRVGDIVKVGIGSPIYEDIPCEIIEVFGSYKAMMAQGRPAIMYVVQDYNYRECHKVAQDQIVCKLS
;
A
#
# COMPACT_ATOMS: atom_id res chain seq x y z
N MET A 1 29.67 -11.25 21.58
CA MET A 1 29.71 -12.66 21.12
C MET A 1 30.09 -12.68 19.66
N LYS A 2 31.23 -13.30 19.31
CA LYS A 2 31.61 -13.57 17.92
C LYS A 2 31.07 -14.95 17.56
N TYR A 3 30.21 -15.04 16.54
CA TYR A 3 29.68 -16.32 16.08
C TYR A 3 30.74 -17.03 15.22
N ASP A 4 31.24 -18.16 15.70
CA ASP A 4 32.12 -19.06 14.94
C ASP A 4 31.25 -20.00 14.10
N THR A 5 31.22 -19.77 12.79
CA THR A 5 30.39 -20.49 11.80
C THR A 5 31.06 -21.75 11.24
N ARG A 6 32.17 -22.22 11.84
CA ARG A 6 32.97 -23.31 11.27
C ARG A 6 32.54 -24.74 11.63
N GLN A 7 31.49 -24.95 12.43
CA GLN A 7 31.14 -26.30 12.92
C GLN A 7 29.80 -26.88 12.47
N ILE A 8 29.02 -26.16 11.65
CA ILE A 8 27.82 -26.76 11.04
C ILE A 8 27.82 -26.33 9.58
N GLY A 9 28.00 -27.27 8.66
CA GLY A 9 28.02 -27.06 7.21
C GLY A 9 26.67 -26.63 6.61
N ILE A 10 25.84 -25.93 7.38
CA ILE A 10 24.65 -25.25 6.88
C ILE A 10 25.14 -23.94 6.25
N LYS A 11 25.43 -23.98 4.96
CA LYS A 11 25.48 -22.75 4.17
C LYS A 11 24.15 -22.03 4.39
N PHE A 12 24.20 -20.74 4.69
CA PHE A 12 23.00 -19.92 4.80
C PHE A 12 22.13 -20.11 3.54
N PRO A 13 20.78 -20.03 3.65
CA PRO A 13 19.89 -20.23 2.49
C PRO A 13 20.33 -19.44 1.27
N ASP A 14 20.83 -18.22 1.49
CA ASP A 14 21.33 -17.32 0.45
C ASP A 14 22.65 -17.81 -0.17
N GLY A 15 23.57 -18.36 0.64
CA GLY A 15 24.83 -18.94 0.15
C GLY A 15 24.60 -20.19 -0.70
N LEU A 16 23.62 -21.02 -0.36
CA LEU A 16 23.19 -22.17 -1.16
C LEU A 16 22.54 -21.75 -2.48
N LEU A 17 21.74 -20.67 -2.48
CA LEU A 17 21.09 -20.16 -3.68
C LEU A 17 22.09 -19.49 -4.64
N VAL A 18 23.02 -18.70 -4.12
CA VAL A 18 24.14 -18.11 -4.89
C VAL A 18 24.94 -19.21 -5.60
N GLU A 19 25.32 -20.25 -4.86
CA GLU A 19 26.09 -21.38 -5.38
C GLU A 19 25.31 -22.22 -6.42
N LYS A 20 24.08 -22.64 -6.09
CA LYS A 20 23.29 -23.51 -6.98
C LYS A 20 22.78 -22.79 -8.21
N CYS A 21 22.42 -21.52 -8.09
CA CYS A 21 21.89 -20.73 -9.20
C CYS A 21 22.99 -20.01 -10.00
N LYS A 22 24.27 -20.19 -9.65
CA LYS A 22 25.42 -19.58 -10.32
C LYS A 22 25.26 -18.06 -10.52
N MET A 23 24.78 -17.38 -9.49
CA MET A 23 24.54 -15.93 -9.49
C MET A 23 25.25 -15.28 -8.31
N THR A 24 25.61 -14.01 -8.40
CA THR A 24 26.21 -13.28 -7.28
C THR A 24 25.16 -12.96 -6.21
N LEU A 25 25.61 -12.62 -4.99
CA LEU A 25 24.71 -12.18 -3.92
C LEU A 25 23.95 -10.89 -4.30
N ASP A 26 24.61 -9.98 -5.03
CA ASP A 26 24.01 -8.74 -5.51
C ASP A 26 22.95 -8.99 -6.58
N GLU A 27 23.20 -9.93 -7.49
CA GLU A 27 22.22 -10.37 -8.48
C GLU A 27 21.00 -11.02 -7.81
N LEU A 28 21.22 -11.89 -6.82
CA LEU A 28 20.14 -12.51 -6.05
C LEU A 28 19.30 -11.45 -5.32
N THR A 29 19.95 -10.49 -4.68
CA THR A 29 19.30 -9.39 -3.96
C THR A 29 18.48 -8.52 -4.90
N SER A 30 19.05 -8.15 -6.05
CA SER A 30 18.37 -7.35 -7.07
C SER A 30 17.14 -8.07 -7.62
N ARG A 31 17.25 -9.37 -7.91
CA ARG A 31 16.12 -10.18 -8.38
C ARG A 31 15.02 -10.33 -7.32
N ARG A 32 15.39 -10.52 -6.05
CA ARG A 32 14.42 -10.55 -4.94
C ARG A 32 13.68 -9.23 -4.81
N LEU A 33 14.40 -8.10 -4.90
CA LEU A 33 13.79 -6.78 -4.84
C LEU A 33 12.83 -6.56 -6.01
N ALA A 34 13.25 -6.90 -7.24
CA ALA A 34 12.41 -6.78 -8.43
C ALA A 34 11.13 -7.64 -8.33
N LEU A 35 11.27 -8.89 -7.90
CA LEU A 35 10.13 -9.79 -7.69
C LEU A 35 9.19 -9.26 -6.60
N GLY A 36 9.74 -8.77 -5.50
CA GLY A 36 8.97 -8.18 -4.40
C GLY A 36 8.23 -6.92 -4.83
N ASN A 37 8.86 -6.05 -5.64
CA ASN A 37 8.23 -4.85 -6.18
C ASN A 37 7.08 -5.22 -7.13
N LYS A 38 7.31 -6.14 -8.06
CA LYS A 38 6.29 -6.61 -9.00
C LYS A 38 5.10 -7.23 -8.26
N TYR A 39 5.35 -8.13 -7.32
CA TYR A 39 4.28 -8.70 -6.51
C TYR A 39 3.48 -7.62 -5.78
N ARG A 40 4.15 -6.61 -5.21
CA ARG A 40 3.48 -5.51 -4.53
C ARG A 40 2.62 -4.66 -5.48
N GLU A 41 3.08 -4.42 -6.71
CA GLU A 41 2.32 -3.75 -7.76
C GLU A 41 1.07 -4.55 -8.13
N ASP A 42 1.24 -5.83 -8.50
CA ASP A 42 0.13 -6.73 -8.86
C ASP A 42 -0.94 -6.77 -7.74
N MET A 43 -0.52 -6.84 -6.47
CA MET A 43 -1.46 -6.84 -5.34
C MET A 43 -2.14 -5.48 -5.09
N ASN A 44 -1.47 -4.37 -5.39
CA ASN A 44 -2.08 -3.04 -5.31
C ASN A 44 -3.10 -2.83 -6.42
N ASP A 45 -2.85 -3.36 -7.62
CA ASP A 45 -3.79 -3.31 -8.74
C ASP A 45 -5.06 -4.10 -8.40
N LEU A 46 -4.91 -5.33 -7.89
CA LEU A 46 -6.05 -6.13 -7.40
C LEU A 46 -6.79 -5.44 -6.26
N ALA A 47 -6.08 -4.81 -5.33
CA ALA A 47 -6.69 -4.02 -4.26
C ALA A 47 -7.48 -2.85 -4.82
N THR A 48 -6.97 -2.19 -5.86
CA THR A 48 -7.62 -1.05 -6.52
C THR A 48 -8.87 -1.47 -7.27
N GLU A 49 -8.83 -2.59 -8.00
CA GLU A 49 -10.03 -3.16 -8.61
C GLU A 49 -11.11 -3.47 -7.57
N TYR A 50 -10.71 -4.07 -6.44
CA TYR A 50 -11.62 -4.32 -5.33
C TYR A 50 -12.20 -3.01 -4.77
N ALA A 51 -11.36 -1.99 -4.56
CA ALA A 51 -11.78 -0.71 -4.02
C ALA A 51 -12.78 -0.01 -4.94
N VAL A 52 -12.51 0.09 -6.24
CA VAL A 52 -13.41 0.71 -7.23
C VAL A 52 -14.77 0.01 -7.27
N ARG A 53 -14.82 -1.33 -7.10
CA ARG A 53 -16.08 -2.09 -7.10
C ARG A 53 -16.88 -1.95 -5.80
N ASN A 54 -16.21 -1.76 -4.67
CA ASN A 54 -16.81 -1.85 -3.34
C ASN A 54 -16.84 -0.51 -2.58
N SER A 55 -16.35 0.57 -3.19
CA SER A 55 -16.30 1.88 -2.58
C SER A 55 -17.71 2.40 -2.28
N LYS A 56 -17.87 3.02 -1.11
CA LYS A 56 -19.11 3.72 -0.74
C LYS A 56 -19.27 5.04 -1.51
N PHE A 57 -18.16 5.66 -1.85
CA PHE A 57 -18.09 6.94 -2.53
C PHE A 57 -17.43 6.79 -3.89
N ARG A 58 -17.68 7.75 -4.79
CA ARG A 58 -17.21 7.75 -6.18
C ARG A 58 -16.41 9.00 -6.50
N VAL A 59 -15.63 8.92 -7.56
CA VAL A 59 -14.94 10.10 -8.12
C VAL A 59 -15.99 11.17 -8.48
N GLY A 60 -15.73 12.41 -8.10
CA GLY A 60 -16.62 13.56 -8.22
C GLY A 60 -17.58 13.75 -7.04
N ASP A 61 -17.64 12.81 -6.08
CA ASP A 61 -18.43 13.04 -4.87
C ASP A 61 -17.76 14.10 -3.99
N ILE A 62 -18.56 15.06 -3.52
CA ILE A 62 -18.13 16.00 -2.49
C ILE A 62 -18.40 15.36 -1.13
N VAL A 63 -17.40 15.33 -0.26
CA VAL A 63 -17.45 14.61 1.01
C VAL A 63 -16.93 15.45 2.16
N LYS A 64 -17.37 15.09 3.37
CA LYS A 64 -16.84 15.59 4.63
C LYS A 64 -15.89 14.55 5.22
N VAL A 65 -14.66 14.94 5.52
CA VAL A 65 -13.67 14.09 6.19
C VAL A 65 -13.66 14.39 7.70
N GLY A 66 -13.51 13.34 8.51
CA GLY A 66 -13.58 13.38 9.96
C GLY A 66 -12.26 13.74 10.65
N ILE A 67 -12.35 13.86 11.98
CA ILE A 67 -11.26 14.22 12.89
C ILE A 67 -10.13 13.19 12.83
N GLY A 68 -8.87 13.65 12.80
CA GLY A 68 -7.68 12.80 12.69
C GLY A 68 -7.22 12.53 11.25
N SER A 69 -7.84 13.19 10.27
CA SER A 69 -7.33 13.28 8.90
C SER A 69 -6.33 14.46 8.78
N PRO A 70 -5.47 14.49 7.75
CA PRO A 70 -4.57 15.63 7.50
C PRO A 70 -5.32 16.91 7.05
N ILE A 71 -6.64 16.85 6.93
CA ILE A 71 -7.50 17.93 6.43
C ILE A 71 -8.10 18.66 7.63
N TYR A 72 -8.11 20.00 7.56
CA TYR A 72 -8.82 20.81 8.54
C TYR A 72 -10.30 20.43 8.60
N GLU A 73 -10.83 20.33 9.83
CA GLU A 73 -12.23 19.97 10.08
C GLU A 73 -13.19 20.88 9.28
N ASP A 74 -14.28 20.28 8.80
CA ASP A 74 -15.38 20.94 8.08
C ASP A 74 -15.07 21.49 6.67
N ILE A 75 -13.88 21.26 6.11
CA ILE A 75 -13.62 21.60 4.71
C ILE A 75 -14.23 20.54 3.78
N PRO A 76 -15.12 20.91 2.84
CA PRO A 76 -15.59 20.00 1.80
C PRO A 76 -14.42 19.57 0.90
N CYS A 77 -14.38 18.29 0.56
CA CYS A 77 -13.39 17.76 -0.36
C CYS A 77 -14.04 17.00 -1.51
N GLU A 78 -13.50 17.15 -2.71
CA GLU A 78 -13.91 16.35 -3.87
C GLU A 78 -13.07 15.07 -3.94
N ILE A 79 -13.69 13.92 -4.13
CA ILE A 79 -12.97 12.68 -4.42
C ILE A 79 -12.48 12.73 -5.87
N ILE A 80 -11.17 12.67 -6.07
CA ILE A 80 -10.56 12.68 -7.41
C ILE A 80 -10.06 11.30 -7.82
N GLU A 81 -9.83 10.38 -6.88
CA GLU A 81 -9.36 9.03 -7.14
C GLU A 81 -9.85 8.04 -6.07
N VAL A 82 -10.13 6.81 -6.48
CA VAL A 82 -10.42 5.67 -5.61
C VAL A 82 -9.36 4.60 -5.84
N PHE A 83 -8.68 4.15 -4.79
CA PHE A 83 -7.66 3.12 -4.90
C PHE A 83 -7.64 2.18 -3.69
N GLY A 84 -7.03 1.03 -3.87
CA GLY A 84 -6.90 0.03 -2.82
C GLY A 84 -5.51 0.03 -2.21
N SER A 85 -5.44 -0.26 -0.90
CA SER A 85 -4.17 -0.51 -0.22
C SER A 85 -4.09 -1.95 0.24
N TYR A 86 -3.21 -2.73 -0.39
CA TYR A 86 -2.92 -4.11 0.00
C TYR A 86 -2.23 -4.19 1.36
N LYS A 87 -1.42 -3.19 1.75
CA LYS A 87 -0.72 -3.20 3.05
C LYS A 87 -1.67 -3.34 4.24
N ALA A 88 -2.88 -2.81 4.13
CA ALA A 88 -3.92 -2.95 5.16
C ALA A 88 -4.56 -4.35 5.19
N MET A 89 -4.46 -5.12 4.10
CA MET A 89 -4.97 -6.50 4.01
C MET A 89 -4.30 -7.43 5.01
N MET A 90 -3.02 -7.21 5.31
CA MET A 90 -2.26 -8.03 6.26
C MET A 90 -2.84 -8.00 7.68
N ALA A 91 -3.57 -6.94 8.04
CA ALA A 91 -4.19 -6.81 9.37
C ALA A 91 -5.69 -7.16 9.39
N GLN A 92 -6.42 -6.92 8.29
CA GLN A 92 -7.89 -7.01 8.26
C GLN A 92 -8.44 -8.12 7.36
N GLY A 93 -7.59 -8.86 6.65
CA GLY A 93 -8.01 -9.93 5.72
C GLY A 93 -8.69 -9.42 4.43
N ARG A 94 -8.79 -8.10 4.25
CA ARG A 94 -9.33 -7.45 3.04
C ARG A 94 -8.57 -6.16 2.71
N PRO A 95 -8.46 -5.78 1.43
CA PRO A 95 -7.84 -4.51 1.07
C PRO A 95 -8.56 -3.32 1.69
N ALA A 96 -7.81 -2.30 2.12
CA ALA A 96 -8.42 -1.04 2.54
C ALA A 96 -8.83 -0.22 1.31
N ILE A 97 -10.01 0.38 1.37
CA ILE A 97 -10.52 1.31 0.37
C ILE A 97 -10.04 2.70 0.76
N MET A 98 -9.25 3.31 -0.12
CA MET A 98 -8.64 4.62 0.05
C MET A 98 -9.16 5.56 -1.04
N TYR A 99 -9.10 6.85 -0.73
CA TYR A 99 -9.50 7.92 -1.62
C TYR A 99 -8.39 8.95 -1.68
N VAL A 100 -8.17 9.52 -2.87
CA VAL A 100 -7.53 10.83 -2.97
C VAL A 100 -8.64 11.86 -2.99
N VAL A 101 -8.58 12.79 -2.05
CA VAL A 101 -9.52 13.89 -1.94
C VAL A 101 -8.78 15.20 -2.15
N GLN A 102 -9.40 16.11 -2.90
CA GLN A 102 -8.91 17.46 -3.10
C GLN A 102 -9.74 18.42 -2.25
N ASP A 103 -9.10 19.20 -1.39
CA ASP A 103 -9.81 20.24 -0.66
C ASP A 103 -10.19 21.42 -1.56
N TYR A 104 -11.34 22.06 -1.28
CA TYR A 104 -11.81 23.18 -2.11
C TYR A 104 -11.01 24.47 -1.89
N ASN A 105 -10.43 24.64 -0.71
CA ASN A 105 -9.84 25.91 -0.28
C ASN A 105 -8.36 26.04 -0.67
N TYR A 106 -7.57 24.98 -0.48
CA TYR A 106 -6.12 25.02 -0.67
C TYR A 106 -5.67 24.26 -1.93
N ARG A 107 -6.61 23.51 -2.55
CA ARG A 107 -6.40 22.58 -3.66
C ARG A 107 -5.38 21.49 -3.34
N GLU A 108 -5.14 21.23 -2.06
CA GLU A 108 -4.23 20.17 -1.62
C GLU A 108 -4.91 18.80 -1.76
N CYS A 109 -4.10 17.80 -2.10
CA CYS A 109 -4.57 16.43 -2.28
C CYS A 109 -4.14 15.57 -1.09
N HIS A 110 -5.11 14.91 -0.48
CA HIS A 110 -4.89 14.08 0.69
C HIS A 110 -5.36 12.65 0.44
N LYS A 111 -4.64 11.69 1.02
CA LYS A 111 -5.04 10.28 1.02
C LYS A 111 -5.80 9.99 2.31
N VAL A 112 -7.04 9.55 2.17
CA VAL A 112 -7.91 9.23 3.31
C VAL A 112 -8.51 7.84 3.14
N ALA A 113 -8.69 7.12 4.24
CA ALA A 113 -9.38 5.84 4.26
C ALA A 113 -10.90 6.04 4.29
N GLN A 114 -11.65 5.04 3.83
CA GLN A 114 -13.13 5.12 3.75
C GLN A 114 -13.81 5.43 5.09
N ASP A 115 -13.26 4.93 6.19
CA ASP A 115 -13.75 5.13 7.55
C ASP A 115 -13.44 6.54 8.09
N GLN A 116 -12.56 7.29 7.44
CA GLN A 116 -12.29 8.70 7.74
C GLN A 116 -13.28 9.63 7.03
N ILE A 117 -14.05 9.16 6.05
CA ILE A 117 -15.10 9.95 5.40
C ILE A 117 -16.39 9.82 6.20
N VAL A 118 -16.92 10.95 6.68
CA VAL A 118 -18.11 11.01 7.53
C VAL A 118 -19.39 10.86 6.69
N CYS A 119 -19.51 11.67 5.63
CA CYS A 119 -20.68 11.69 4.76
C CYS A 119 -20.39 12.34 3.41
N LYS A 120 -21.30 12.10 2.45
CA LYS A 120 -21.38 12.83 1.18
C LYS A 120 -22.16 14.13 1.36
N LEU A 121 -21.66 15.22 0.79
CA LEU A 121 -22.23 16.56 0.76
C LEU A 121 -22.85 16.79 -0.63
N SER A 122 -24.05 16.27 -0.84
CA SER A 122 -24.93 16.45 -2.04
C SER A 122 -24.29 16.28 -3.41
#